data_AF-A0A5S3N3Z5-F1
#
_entry.id   AF-A0A5S3N3Z5-F1
#
_cell.length_a   1.000
_cell.length_b   1.000
_cell.length_c   1.000
_cell.angle_alpha   90.00
_cell.angle_beta   90.00
_cell.angle_gamma   90.00
#
_symmetry.space_group_name_H-M   'P 1'
#
loop_
_entity.id
_entity.type
_entity.pdbx_description
1 polymer ?
#
loop_
_entity_poly.entity_id
_entity_poly.type
_entity_poly.pdbx_seq_one_letter_code
_entity_poly.pdbx_strand_id
1 'polypeptide(L)'
;MKNFITLISAILFSILFYQKNIGLNLSLFTLLTIVVLAFNNLKTFKNRDNIIKAFAYLITGIMVFLYKSELAIIANIIVFFTFVGSTSEQNSSIYVKCINGVYTTIVSAFSHYFDTLNTEVENIKKKKINYGYWFKIIGIPTIVLIIFIQLYRFGNPKFDELISKIDFSFVNFHWLLFTGLGYYLFYNITNPIKIEPLTSNDFSFGNELEKNDLTAISPKKLQSEKQLAIVLMSLLNILITLFIITDVMYVFELHKMVASQLSNQVHTGVNALIISNILAIIIILYFFRGNLNFIKKNKDLKLLTFTWIFLNLAVVIITVIKNIEYIVSFGLTYKRIGVIFFLIATSVGLITTFVKVTKIKNLRFLFRKNTQVAFVILILASTINWDKIITSYNLNYSDEMDLKYLIKLSNNNTYLLKDYIENHEVSPGKERSINYKYNLYITDLKNNSWQEIVYDNFKFKK
;
A
#
# COMPACT_ATOMS: atom_id res chain seq x y z
N MET A 1 -13.57 -11.23 28.54
CA MET A 1 -13.69 -11.63 27.13
C MET A 1 -12.63 -10.98 26.24
N LYS A 2 -12.46 -9.65 26.22
CA LYS A 2 -11.46 -8.97 25.37
C LYS A 2 -10.03 -9.52 25.52
N ASN A 3 -9.51 -9.62 26.75
CA ASN A 3 -8.16 -10.15 26.99
C ASN A 3 -7.97 -11.61 26.53
N PHE A 4 -9.04 -12.41 26.54
CA PHE A 4 -9.00 -13.80 26.07
C PHE A 4 -8.92 -13.85 24.53
N ILE A 5 -9.67 -12.99 23.83
CA ILE A 5 -9.58 -12.84 22.37
C ILE A 5 -8.17 -12.37 21.99
N THR A 6 -7.60 -11.40 22.70
CA THR A 6 -6.22 -10.91 22.47
C THR A 6 -5.20 -12.02 22.65
N LEU A 7 -5.31 -12.83 23.72
CA LEU A 7 -4.40 -13.96 23.97
C LEU A 7 -4.49 -15.02 22.88
N ILE A 8 -5.70 -15.43 22.47
CA ILE A 8 -5.89 -16.38 21.37
C ILE A 8 -5.28 -15.82 20.07
N SER A 9 -5.54 -14.55 19.78
CA SER A 9 -5.03 -13.90 18.57
C SER A 9 -3.51 -13.83 18.56
N ALA A 10 -2.89 -13.62 19.72
CA ALA A 10 -1.44 -13.65 19.89
C ALA A 10 -0.83 -15.03 19.61
N ILE A 11 -1.45 -16.09 20.14
CA ILE A 11 -1.02 -17.47 19.91
C ILE A 11 -1.16 -17.82 18.42
N LEU A 12 -2.31 -17.48 17.81
CA LEU A 12 -2.53 -17.67 16.37
C LEU A 12 -1.49 -16.91 15.53
N PHE A 13 -1.18 -15.66 15.88
CA PHE A 13 -0.13 -14.89 15.22
C PHE A 13 1.22 -15.61 15.23
N SER A 14 1.62 -16.16 16.37
CA SER A 14 2.86 -16.92 16.46
C SER A 14 2.85 -18.21 15.65
N ILE A 15 1.72 -18.93 15.65
CA ILE A 15 1.54 -20.13 14.81
C ILE A 15 1.66 -19.80 13.32
N LEU A 16 1.20 -18.61 12.91
CA LEU A 16 1.20 -18.16 11.52
C LEU A 16 2.58 -17.67 11.03
N PHE A 17 3.35 -16.95 11.86
CA PHE A 17 4.54 -16.23 11.39
C PHE A 17 5.87 -16.66 12.01
N TYR A 18 5.89 -17.38 13.13
CA TYR A 18 7.15 -17.69 13.79
C TYR A 18 8.04 -18.59 12.93
N GLN A 19 9.20 -18.07 12.51
CA GLN A 19 10.15 -18.72 11.59
C GLN A 19 9.55 -19.10 10.23
N LYS A 20 8.53 -18.37 9.77
CA LYS A 20 7.85 -18.59 8.48
C LYS A 20 7.99 -17.40 7.56
N ASN A 21 8.14 -17.66 6.27
CA ASN A 21 8.06 -16.66 5.21
C ASN A 21 6.61 -16.25 4.95
N ILE A 22 6.43 -15.18 4.17
CA ILE A 22 5.10 -14.72 3.76
C ILE A 22 4.48 -15.68 2.74
N GLY A 23 3.22 -16.02 2.97
CA GLY A 23 2.36 -16.83 2.09
C GLY A 23 0.91 -16.78 2.60
N LEU A 24 0.26 -17.94 2.71
CA LEU A 24 -1.10 -18.09 3.27
C LEU A 24 -1.25 -17.46 4.65
N ASN A 25 -0.18 -17.44 5.47
CA ASN A 25 -0.18 -16.83 6.78
C ASN A 25 -0.62 -15.36 6.78
N LEU A 26 -0.20 -14.55 5.81
CA LEU A 26 -0.60 -13.15 5.73
C LEU A 26 -2.09 -13.03 5.38
N SER A 27 -2.60 -13.87 4.49
CA SER A 27 -4.04 -13.92 4.19
C SER A 27 -4.87 -14.35 5.41
N LEU A 28 -4.42 -15.36 6.16
CA LEU A 28 -5.08 -15.78 7.40
C LEU A 28 -5.00 -14.71 8.49
N PHE A 29 -3.87 -14.00 8.58
CA PHE A 29 -3.72 -12.87 9.47
C PHE A 29 -4.70 -11.74 9.11
N THR A 30 -4.91 -11.46 7.82
CA THR A 30 -5.89 -10.45 7.39
C THR A 30 -7.30 -10.78 7.86
N LEU A 31 -7.72 -12.03 7.71
CA LEU A 31 -8.99 -12.52 8.22
C LEU A 31 -9.07 -12.40 9.74
N LEU A 32 -8.02 -12.85 10.44
CA LEU A 32 -7.94 -12.78 11.91
C LEU A 32 -8.10 -11.33 12.40
N THR A 33 -7.36 -10.38 11.82
CA THR A 33 -7.46 -8.95 12.17
C THR A 33 -8.88 -8.41 11.95
N ILE A 34 -9.50 -8.71 10.81
CA ILE A 34 -10.87 -8.26 10.50
C ILE A 34 -11.85 -8.79 11.55
N VAL A 35 -11.75 -10.08 11.87
CA VAL A 35 -12.61 -10.74 12.88
C VAL A 35 -12.41 -10.12 14.26
N VAL A 36 -11.16 -9.92 14.69
CA VAL A 36 -10.85 -9.34 16.01
C VAL A 36 -11.38 -7.92 16.13
N LEU A 37 -11.20 -7.08 15.11
CA LEU A 37 -11.72 -5.70 15.11
C LEU A 37 -13.26 -5.66 15.00
N ALA A 38 -13.87 -6.58 14.24
CA ALA A 38 -15.33 -6.69 14.15
C ALA A 38 -15.96 -7.03 15.51
N PHE A 39 -15.37 -7.96 16.27
CA PHE A 39 -15.87 -8.33 17.60
C PHE A 39 -15.60 -7.25 18.66
N ASN A 40 -14.40 -6.67 18.69
CA ASN A 40 -14.02 -5.75 19.77
C ASN A 40 -14.50 -4.31 19.55
N ASN A 41 -14.78 -3.92 18.30
CA ASN A 41 -15.17 -2.56 17.90
C ASN A 41 -16.43 -2.56 17.01
N LEU A 42 -17.41 -3.43 17.31
CA LEU A 42 -18.59 -3.71 16.47
C LEU A 42 -19.34 -2.45 15.98
N LYS A 43 -19.57 -1.46 16.86
CA LYS A 43 -20.25 -0.20 16.49
C LYS A 43 -19.50 0.55 15.40
N THR A 44 -18.18 0.65 15.55
CA THR A 44 -17.27 1.32 14.61
C THR A 44 -17.12 0.50 13.32
N PHE A 45 -17.05 -0.83 13.42
CA PHE A 45 -16.89 -1.73 12.28
C PHE A 45 -18.07 -1.66 11.31
N LYS A 46 -19.31 -1.52 11.81
CA LYS A 46 -20.53 -1.43 10.97
C LYS A 46 -20.59 -0.19 10.07
N ASN A 47 -19.71 0.79 10.24
CA ASN A 47 -19.65 1.93 9.34
C ASN A 47 -19.26 1.48 7.92
N ARG A 48 -19.97 1.98 6.90
CA ARG A 48 -19.67 1.76 5.47
C ARG A 48 -18.21 1.99 5.12
N ASP A 49 -17.58 3.03 5.65
CA ASP A 49 -16.18 3.39 5.39
C ASP A 49 -15.19 2.33 5.93
N ASN A 50 -15.52 1.68 7.05
CA ASN A 50 -14.74 0.60 7.63
C ASN A 50 -14.98 -0.73 6.92
N ILE A 51 -16.21 -1.00 6.49
CA ILE A 51 -16.55 -2.18 5.67
C ILE A 51 -15.77 -2.13 4.35
N ILE A 52 -15.72 -0.98 3.68
CA ILE A 52 -14.95 -0.80 2.43
C ILE A 52 -13.45 -1.10 2.66
N LYS A 53 -12.88 -0.63 3.78
CA LYS A 53 -11.47 -0.88 4.10
C LYS A 53 -11.20 -2.32 4.51
N ALA A 54 -12.09 -2.94 5.27
CA ALA A 54 -12.01 -4.36 5.58
C ALA A 54 -12.05 -5.21 4.30
N PHE A 55 -12.91 -4.85 3.34
CA PHE A 55 -12.97 -5.51 2.04
C PHE A 55 -11.69 -5.29 1.21
N ALA A 56 -11.16 -4.05 1.16
CA ALA A 56 -9.87 -3.78 0.53
C ALA A 56 -8.72 -4.57 1.19
N TYR A 57 -8.75 -4.70 2.52
CA TYR A 57 -7.74 -5.46 3.27
C TYR A 57 -7.83 -6.95 2.95
N LEU A 58 -9.05 -7.48 2.86
CA LEU A 58 -9.29 -8.86 2.45
C LEU A 58 -8.84 -9.12 1.00
N ILE A 59 -9.17 -8.24 0.05
CA ILE A 59 -8.73 -8.38 -1.35
C ILE A 59 -7.20 -8.43 -1.40
N THR A 60 -6.51 -7.47 -0.80
CA THR A 60 -5.04 -7.44 -0.82
C THR A 60 -4.45 -8.67 -0.12
N GLY A 61 -5.07 -9.17 0.95
CA GLY A 61 -4.69 -10.43 1.60
C GLY A 61 -4.83 -11.64 0.68
N ILE A 62 -5.93 -11.74 -0.07
CA ILE A 62 -6.13 -12.81 -1.06
C ILE A 62 -5.07 -12.73 -2.18
N MET A 63 -4.77 -11.52 -2.66
CA MET A 63 -3.78 -11.32 -3.72
C MET A 63 -2.36 -11.73 -3.30
N VAL A 64 -2.01 -11.58 -2.03
CA VAL A 64 -0.74 -12.11 -1.49
C VAL A 64 -0.68 -13.63 -1.60
N PHE A 65 -1.76 -14.34 -1.28
CA PHE A 65 -1.80 -15.80 -1.45
C PHE A 65 -1.76 -16.22 -2.92
N LEU A 66 -2.45 -15.48 -3.80
CA LEU A 66 -2.51 -15.80 -5.23
C LEU A 66 -1.17 -15.58 -5.94
N TYR A 67 -0.46 -14.49 -5.64
CA TYR A 67 0.70 -14.07 -6.41
C TYR A 67 1.96 -13.79 -5.58
N LYS A 68 1.90 -13.65 -4.26
CA LYS A 68 3.06 -13.29 -3.41
C LYS A 68 3.92 -12.16 -3.99
N SER A 69 3.30 -11.18 -4.66
CA SER A 69 4.03 -10.07 -5.28
C SER A 69 4.37 -9.02 -4.23
N GLU A 70 5.52 -8.36 -4.37
CA GLU A 70 5.96 -7.30 -3.45
C GLU A 70 4.91 -6.17 -3.35
N LEU A 71 4.31 -5.80 -4.48
CA LEU A 71 3.24 -4.79 -4.53
C LEU A 71 2.01 -5.21 -3.73
N ALA A 72 1.60 -6.49 -3.80
CA ALA A 72 0.46 -6.99 -3.01
C ALA A 72 0.76 -6.98 -1.51
N ILE A 73 1.99 -7.33 -1.11
CA ILE A 73 2.41 -7.30 0.29
C ILE A 73 2.43 -5.84 0.81
N ILE A 74 3.05 -4.92 0.07
CA ILE A 74 3.09 -3.49 0.44
C ILE A 74 1.68 -2.89 0.52
N ALA A 75 0.82 -3.18 -0.47
CA ALA A 75 -0.57 -2.74 -0.45
C ALA A 75 -1.32 -3.30 0.75
N ASN A 76 -1.13 -4.58 1.08
CA ASN A 76 -1.76 -5.20 2.24
C ASN A 76 -1.36 -4.52 3.55
N ILE A 77 -0.07 -4.20 3.74
CA ILE A 77 0.44 -3.49 4.92
C ILE A 77 -0.12 -2.06 5.01
N ILE A 78 -0.16 -1.31 3.90
CA ILE A 78 -0.71 0.05 3.89
C ILE A 78 -2.21 0.03 4.20
N VAL A 79 -2.94 -0.93 3.63
CA VAL A 79 -4.37 -1.10 3.87
C VAL A 79 -4.63 -1.57 5.32
N PHE A 80 -3.78 -2.42 5.90
CA PHE A 80 -3.83 -2.79 7.31
C PHE A 80 -3.78 -1.56 8.21
N PHE A 81 -2.76 -0.69 8.08
CA PHE A 81 -2.67 0.51 8.91
C PHE A 81 -3.84 1.45 8.68
N THR A 82 -4.26 1.62 7.42
CA THR A 82 -5.40 2.48 7.10
C THR A 82 -6.71 1.95 7.70
N PHE A 83 -6.90 0.63 7.75
CA PHE A 83 -8.06 -0.02 8.37
C PHE A 83 -8.01 0.05 9.89
N VAL A 84 -6.84 -0.15 10.51
CA VAL A 84 -6.67 0.03 11.97
C VAL A 84 -6.95 1.48 12.35
N GLY A 85 -6.37 2.47 11.68
CA GLY A 85 -6.60 3.87 12.06
C GLY A 85 -8.00 4.39 11.74
N SER A 86 -8.74 3.74 10.83
CA SER A 86 -10.16 4.05 10.61
C SER A 86 -11.07 3.48 11.71
N THR A 87 -10.58 2.53 12.53
CA THR A 87 -11.26 2.17 13.78
C THR A 87 -11.03 3.21 14.88
N SER A 88 -9.88 3.90 14.87
CA SER A 88 -9.59 5.03 15.77
C SER A 88 -10.44 6.26 15.47
N GLU A 89 -10.49 6.69 14.20
CA GLU A 89 -11.30 7.85 13.77
C GLU A 89 -11.86 7.67 12.36
N GLN A 90 -13.19 7.74 12.24
CA GLN A 90 -13.91 7.42 11.01
C GLN A 90 -13.93 8.59 10.03
N ASN A 91 -13.93 9.83 10.52
CA ASN A 91 -14.13 11.01 9.68
C ASN A 91 -12.83 11.64 9.15
N SER A 92 -11.69 11.08 9.54
CA SER A 92 -10.38 11.56 9.10
C SER A 92 -10.02 11.10 7.68
N SER A 93 -9.08 11.83 7.09
CA SER A 93 -8.55 11.61 5.75
C SER A 93 -7.72 10.32 5.69
N ILE A 94 -7.58 9.73 4.50
CA ILE A 94 -6.92 8.42 4.36
C ILE A 94 -5.47 8.41 4.89
N TYR A 95 -4.72 9.51 4.69
CA TYR A 95 -3.35 9.62 5.20
C TYR A 95 -3.31 9.75 6.74
N VAL A 96 -4.28 10.45 7.33
CA VAL A 96 -4.42 10.56 8.80
C VAL A 96 -4.81 9.21 9.38
N LYS A 97 -5.71 8.46 8.72
CA LYS A 97 -6.05 7.08 9.10
C LYS A 97 -4.83 6.18 9.06
N CYS A 98 -4.02 6.23 8.00
CA CYS A 98 -2.79 5.44 7.94
C CYS A 98 -1.84 5.77 9.11
N ILE A 99 -1.60 7.07 9.38
CA ILE A 99 -0.76 7.53 10.50
C ILE A 99 -1.34 7.08 11.86
N ASN A 100 -2.64 7.26 12.09
CA ASN A 100 -3.32 6.82 13.31
C ASN A 100 -3.26 5.30 13.48
N GLY A 101 -3.26 4.53 12.40
CA GLY A 101 -3.11 3.08 12.45
C GLY A 101 -1.72 2.64 12.84
N VAL A 102 -0.68 3.28 12.29
CA VAL A 102 0.71 3.08 12.71
C VAL A 102 0.86 3.44 14.19
N TYR A 103 0.36 4.61 14.57
CA TYR A 103 0.43 5.09 15.95
C TYR A 103 -0.31 4.17 16.92
N THR A 104 -1.52 3.74 16.57
CA THR A 104 -2.30 2.78 17.35
C THR A 104 -1.53 1.49 17.57
N THR A 105 -0.96 0.93 16.50
CA THR A 105 -0.23 -0.34 16.52
C THR A 105 0.99 -0.31 17.46
N ILE A 106 1.58 0.87 17.66
CA ILE A 106 2.83 1.04 18.41
C ILE A 106 2.60 1.62 19.81
N VAL A 107 1.65 2.52 20.02
CA VAL A 107 1.63 3.41 21.20
C VAL A 107 0.43 3.19 22.13
N SER A 108 -0.65 2.58 21.67
CA SER A 108 -1.88 2.38 22.47
C SER A 108 -1.63 1.77 23.85
N ALA A 109 -0.82 0.71 23.92
CA ALA A 109 -0.48 0.03 25.16
C ALA A 109 0.21 0.97 26.17
N PHE A 110 1.17 1.77 25.70
CA PHE A 110 1.88 2.73 26.55
C PHE A 110 0.97 3.86 27.00
N SER A 111 0.19 4.46 26.08
CA SER A 111 -0.73 5.56 26.42
C SER A 111 -1.70 5.14 27.51
N HIS A 112 -2.36 3.99 27.36
CA HIS A 112 -3.28 3.50 28.38
C HIS A 112 -2.59 3.16 29.69
N TYR A 113 -1.36 2.65 29.66
CA TYR A 113 -0.59 2.41 30.87
C TYR A 113 -0.30 3.73 31.62
N PHE A 114 0.18 4.76 30.94
CA PHE A 114 0.44 6.06 31.57
C PHE A 114 -0.84 6.79 32.00
N ASP A 115 -1.91 6.73 31.22
CA ASP A 115 -3.21 7.29 31.60
C ASP A 115 -3.69 6.68 32.93
N THR A 116 -3.53 5.36 33.10
CA THR A 116 -3.89 4.70 34.37
C THR A 116 -2.99 5.06 35.55
N LEU A 117 -1.77 5.54 35.31
CA LEU A 117 -0.87 6.06 36.35
C LEU A 117 -1.21 7.51 36.72
N ASN A 118 -1.67 8.30 35.75
CA ASN A 118 -1.95 9.72 35.91
C ASN A 118 -3.37 10.01 36.43
N THR A 119 -4.34 9.11 36.22
CA THR A 119 -5.64 9.19 36.90
C THR A 119 -5.50 8.78 38.36
N GLU A 120 -5.34 9.75 39.26
CA GLU A 120 -5.50 9.54 40.70
C GLU A 120 -6.91 9.00 41.01
N VAL A 121 -6.96 7.74 41.44
CA VAL A 121 -8.07 7.07 42.16
C VAL A 121 -9.42 6.92 41.41
N GLU A 122 -9.62 5.75 40.82
CA GLU A 122 -10.68 4.88 41.33
C GLU A 122 -10.01 3.63 41.91
N ASN A 123 -10.28 3.37 43.18
CA ASN A 123 -9.94 2.12 43.87
C ASN A 123 -10.74 0.95 43.26
N ILE A 124 -10.50 0.63 41.98
CA ILE A 124 -10.72 -0.72 41.50
C ILE A 124 -9.65 -1.52 42.25
N LYS A 125 -10.04 -2.15 43.36
CA LYS A 125 -9.26 -3.23 43.97
C LYS A 125 -8.71 -4.06 42.82
N LYS A 126 -7.42 -3.93 42.48
CA LYS A 126 -6.75 -4.81 41.52
C LYS A 126 -7.07 -6.19 42.07
N LYS A 127 -8.01 -6.92 41.45
CA LYS A 127 -8.33 -8.28 41.86
C LYS A 127 -7.01 -9.01 41.72
N LYS A 128 -6.33 -9.27 42.84
CA LYS A 128 -5.10 -10.05 42.84
C LYS A 128 -5.46 -11.32 42.09
N ILE A 129 -4.81 -11.54 40.96
CA ILE A 129 -4.99 -12.76 40.20
C ILE A 129 -4.65 -13.87 41.19
N ASN A 130 -5.67 -14.64 41.57
CA ASN A 130 -5.45 -15.74 42.50
C ASN A 130 -4.75 -16.83 41.72
N TYR A 131 -3.41 -16.79 41.72
CA TYR A 131 -2.57 -17.77 41.04
C TYR A 131 -2.92 -19.19 41.48
N GLY A 132 -3.30 -19.39 42.75
CA GLY A 132 -3.78 -20.67 43.27
C GLY A 132 -5.10 -21.12 42.64
N TYR A 133 -6.04 -20.21 42.38
CA TYR A 133 -7.30 -20.52 41.69
C TYR A 133 -7.06 -20.93 40.23
N TRP A 134 -6.25 -20.17 39.48
CA TRP A 134 -5.93 -20.50 38.09
C TRP A 134 -5.08 -21.76 37.96
N PHE A 135 -4.14 -22.00 38.90
CA PHE A 135 -3.41 -23.27 38.97
C PHE A 135 -4.35 -24.45 39.29
N LYS A 136 -5.34 -24.28 40.17
CA LYS A 136 -6.34 -25.32 40.44
C LYS A 136 -7.23 -25.62 39.24
N ILE A 137 -7.61 -24.62 38.46
CA ILE A 137 -8.53 -24.81 37.31
C ILE A 137 -7.82 -25.25 36.04
N ILE A 138 -6.58 -24.81 35.81
CA ILE A 138 -5.84 -25.14 34.59
C ILE A 138 -4.73 -26.15 34.89
N GLY A 139 -3.90 -25.86 35.90
CA GLY A 139 -2.73 -26.67 36.25
C GLY A 139 -3.10 -28.09 36.67
N ILE A 140 -3.99 -28.26 37.65
CA ILE A 140 -4.40 -29.59 38.14
C ILE A 140 -5.00 -30.44 37.01
N PRO A 141 -6.02 -29.99 36.23
CA PRO A 141 -6.54 -30.79 35.13
C PRO A 141 -5.50 -31.10 34.06
N THR A 142 -4.57 -30.18 33.77
CA THR A 142 -3.50 -30.42 32.79
C THR A 142 -2.53 -31.48 33.27
N ILE A 143 -2.10 -31.44 34.54
CA ILE A 143 -1.21 -32.47 35.12
C ILE A 143 -1.90 -33.84 35.08
N VAL A 144 -3.17 -33.91 35.51
CA VAL A 144 -3.95 -35.14 35.45
C VAL A 144 -4.07 -35.64 34.01
N LEU A 145 -4.40 -34.77 33.05
CA LEU A 145 -4.47 -35.11 31.64
C LEU A 145 -3.14 -35.66 31.10
N ILE A 146 -2.01 -35.03 31.45
CA ILE A 146 -0.67 -35.50 31.06
C ILE A 146 -0.41 -36.91 31.62
N ILE A 147 -0.75 -37.16 32.89
CA ILE A 147 -0.61 -38.49 33.51
C ILE A 147 -1.43 -39.52 32.72
N PHE A 148 -2.70 -39.22 32.41
CA PHE A 148 -3.55 -40.11 31.63
C PHE A 148 -3.04 -40.33 30.20
N ILE A 149 -2.52 -39.29 29.55
CA ILE A 149 -1.87 -39.43 28.23
C ILE A 149 -0.69 -40.40 28.33
N GLN A 150 0.18 -40.26 29.32
CA GLN A 150 1.33 -41.18 29.51
C GLN A 150 0.89 -42.62 29.77
N LEU A 151 -0.12 -42.82 30.62
CA LEU A 151 -0.70 -44.15 30.87
C LEU A 151 -1.29 -44.77 29.59
N TYR A 152 -1.99 -43.98 28.77
CA TYR A 152 -2.56 -44.45 27.51
C TYR A 152 -1.51 -44.69 26.43
N ARG A 153 -0.41 -43.93 26.41
CA ARG A 153 0.75 -44.22 25.55
C ARG A 153 1.36 -45.57 25.91
N PHE A 154 1.58 -45.82 27.20
CA PHE A 154 2.12 -47.09 27.66
C PHE A 154 1.19 -48.28 27.36
N GLY A 155 -0.13 -48.09 27.48
CA GLY A 155 -1.13 -49.14 27.27
C GLY A 155 -1.56 -49.40 25.83
N ASN A 156 -1.25 -48.52 24.87
CA ASN A 156 -1.71 -48.65 23.48
C ASN A 156 -0.64 -48.18 22.47
N PRO A 157 0.06 -49.11 21.79
CA PRO A 157 1.09 -48.78 20.80
C PRO A 157 0.61 -47.86 19.67
N LYS A 158 -0.66 -47.95 19.24
CA LYS A 158 -1.21 -47.06 18.20
C LYS A 158 -1.43 -45.63 18.72
N PHE A 159 -1.79 -45.50 19.99
CA PHE A 159 -1.95 -44.20 20.63
C PHE A 159 -0.58 -43.55 20.87
N ASP A 160 0.42 -44.33 21.26
CA ASP A 160 1.80 -43.84 21.38
C ASP A 160 2.35 -43.32 20.05
N GLU A 161 2.12 -44.03 18.95
CA GLU A 161 2.52 -43.57 17.61
C GLU A 161 1.83 -42.25 17.22
N LEU A 162 0.55 -42.07 17.57
CA LEU A 162 -0.20 -40.84 17.29
C LEU A 162 0.32 -39.65 18.11
N ILE A 163 0.55 -39.84 19.41
CA ILE A 163 1.08 -38.76 20.27
C ILE A 163 2.52 -38.41 19.89
N SER A 164 3.33 -39.39 19.49
CA SER A 164 4.71 -39.18 19.05
C SER A 164 4.82 -38.36 17.75
N LYS A 165 3.75 -38.25 16.97
CA LYS A 165 3.68 -37.36 15.79
C LYS A 165 3.39 -35.90 16.14
N ILE A 166 2.99 -35.60 17.37
CA ILE A 166 2.71 -34.23 17.82
C ILE A 166 4.03 -33.60 18.27
N ASP A 167 4.55 -32.69 17.45
CA ASP A 167 5.79 -31.97 17.74
C ASP A 167 5.50 -30.59 18.37
N PHE A 168 5.98 -30.38 19.60
CA PHE A 168 5.95 -29.10 20.30
C PHE A 168 7.33 -28.44 20.41
N SER A 169 8.35 -28.96 19.70
CA SER A 169 9.72 -28.45 19.72
C SER A 169 9.83 -26.97 19.31
N PHE A 170 8.85 -26.46 18.55
CA PHE A 170 8.75 -25.06 18.16
C PHE A 170 8.46 -24.11 19.33
N VAL A 171 7.87 -24.61 20.43
CA VAL A 171 7.55 -23.81 21.62
C VAL A 171 8.81 -23.62 22.46
N ASN A 172 9.54 -22.56 22.16
CA ASN A 172 10.73 -22.14 22.90
C ASN A 172 10.60 -20.71 23.41
N PHE A 173 11.62 -20.21 24.12
CA PHE A 173 11.61 -18.85 24.66
C PHE A 173 11.44 -17.76 23.58
N HIS A 174 12.01 -17.97 22.39
CA HIS A 174 11.85 -17.04 21.27
C HIS A 174 10.41 -17.05 20.73
N TRP A 175 9.77 -18.21 20.65
CA TRP A 175 8.35 -18.31 20.30
C TRP A 175 7.45 -17.63 21.34
N LEU A 176 7.78 -17.76 22.63
CA LEU A 176 7.07 -17.06 23.70
C LEU A 176 7.20 -15.53 23.58
N LEU A 177 8.41 -15.03 23.30
CA LEU A 177 8.67 -13.60 23.07
C LEU A 177 7.90 -13.11 21.84
N PHE A 178 7.91 -13.88 20.75
CA PHE A 178 7.14 -13.57 19.54
C PHE A 178 5.63 -13.54 19.80
N THR A 179 5.13 -14.44 20.66
CA THR A 179 3.75 -14.41 21.15
C THR A 179 3.47 -13.17 21.99
N GLY A 180 4.43 -12.72 22.79
CA GLY A 180 4.38 -11.44 23.49
C GLY A 180 4.22 -10.25 22.53
N LEU A 181 4.93 -10.25 21.41
CA LEU A 181 4.76 -9.23 20.34
C LEU A 181 3.39 -9.34 19.67
N GLY A 182 2.89 -10.54 19.41
CA GLY A 182 1.53 -10.75 18.91
C GLY A 182 0.48 -10.21 19.89
N TYR A 183 0.65 -10.47 21.18
CA TYR A 183 -0.23 -9.95 22.23
C TYR A 183 -0.18 -8.42 22.29
N TYR A 184 1.02 -7.85 22.22
CA TYR A 184 1.24 -6.42 22.13
C TYR A 184 0.47 -5.82 20.95
N LEU A 185 0.67 -6.35 19.75
CA LEU A 185 -0.01 -5.92 18.53
C LEU A 185 -1.54 -5.97 18.68
N PHE A 186 -2.09 -7.11 19.09
CA PHE A 186 -3.54 -7.27 19.22
C PHE A 186 -4.14 -6.43 20.36
N TYR A 187 -3.42 -6.22 21.45
CA TYR A 187 -3.82 -5.31 22.51
C TYR A 187 -3.94 -3.88 21.96
N ASN A 188 -2.92 -3.43 21.23
CA ASN A 188 -2.86 -2.10 20.65
C ASN A 188 -4.02 -1.84 19.66
N ILE A 189 -4.21 -2.72 18.66
CA ILE A 189 -5.24 -2.49 17.62
C ILE A 189 -6.68 -2.60 18.16
N THR A 190 -6.90 -3.33 19.26
CA THR A 190 -8.23 -3.46 19.88
C THR A 190 -8.58 -2.33 20.84
N ASN A 191 -7.59 -1.52 21.22
CA ASN A 191 -7.75 -0.30 22.01
C ASN A 191 -7.24 0.89 21.20
N PRO A 192 -7.92 1.25 20.09
CA PRO A 192 -7.41 2.25 19.17
C PRO A 192 -7.28 3.63 19.81
N ILE A 193 -6.17 4.31 19.51
CA ILE A 193 -5.92 5.69 19.92
C ILE A 193 -5.73 6.58 18.70
N LYS A 194 -5.86 7.89 18.89
CA LYS A 194 -5.69 8.89 17.84
C LYS A 194 -4.59 9.87 18.22
N ILE A 195 -3.88 10.38 17.21
CA ILE A 195 -2.93 11.47 17.43
C ILE A 195 -3.72 12.78 17.48
N GLU A 196 -3.72 13.44 18.64
CA GLU A 196 -4.16 14.83 18.78
C GLU A 196 -2.93 15.77 18.82
N PRO A 197 -2.96 16.95 18.18
CA PRO A 197 -4.10 17.57 17.51
C PRO A 197 -4.26 17.20 16.03
N LEU A 198 -3.45 16.28 15.48
CA LEU A 198 -3.46 15.95 14.05
C LEU A 198 -4.86 15.54 13.55
N THR A 199 -5.54 14.68 14.32
CA THR A 199 -6.83 14.11 13.96
C THR A 199 -7.94 15.15 14.06
N SER A 200 -8.02 15.90 15.17
CA SER A 200 -8.98 16.99 15.33
C SER A 200 -8.82 18.07 14.27
N ASN A 201 -7.58 18.51 14.02
CA ASN A 201 -7.28 19.49 12.98
C ASN A 201 -7.61 18.98 11.58
N ASP A 202 -7.64 17.67 11.34
CA ASP A 202 -8.07 17.19 10.04
C ASP A 202 -9.58 17.41 9.87
N PHE A 203 -10.45 16.78 10.65
CA PHE A 203 -11.88 16.90 10.38
C PHE A 203 -12.47 18.29 10.65
N SER A 204 -11.91 19.07 11.58
CA SER A 204 -12.45 20.41 11.93
C SER A 204 -12.20 21.43 10.82
N PHE A 205 -11.07 21.33 10.12
CA PHE A 205 -10.78 22.19 8.99
C PHE A 205 -11.50 21.65 7.75
N GLY A 206 -12.47 22.45 7.27
CA GLY A 206 -13.20 22.21 6.04
C GLY A 206 -12.29 22.12 4.81
N ASN A 207 -12.90 21.92 3.64
CA ASN A 207 -12.17 21.87 2.36
C ASN A 207 -12.11 23.24 1.66
N GLU A 208 -12.79 24.23 2.20
CA GLU A 208 -12.92 25.55 1.58
C GLU A 208 -11.78 26.45 2.04
N LEU A 209 -11.34 27.32 1.15
CA LEU A 209 -10.45 28.40 1.53
C LEU A 209 -11.31 29.50 2.15
N GLU A 210 -11.00 29.90 3.36
CA GLU A 210 -11.64 31.05 4.00
C GLU A 210 -10.86 32.32 3.66
N LYS A 211 -11.59 33.43 3.55
CA LYS A 211 -10.94 34.73 3.36
C LYS A 211 -10.28 35.12 4.67
N ASN A 212 -8.96 35.31 4.63
CA ASN A 212 -8.19 35.61 5.83
C ASN A 212 -8.31 37.11 6.15
N ASP A 213 -9.34 37.50 6.90
CA ASP A 213 -9.56 38.90 7.29
C ASP A 213 -8.49 39.41 8.31
N LEU A 214 -7.76 38.49 8.96
CA LEU A 214 -6.75 38.78 9.98
C LEU A 214 -5.41 39.30 9.42
N THR A 215 -5.08 39.00 8.17
CA THR A 215 -3.88 39.54 7.50
C THR A 215 -4.30 40.59 6.49
N ALA A 216 -4.36 41.86 6.92
CA ALA A 216 -4.57 43.00 6.05
C ALA A 216 -3.38 43.17 5.09
N ILE A 217 -3.36 42.39 4.00
CA ILE A 217 -2.41 42.59 2.91
C ILE A 217 -2.80 43.90 2.22
N SER A 218 -1.85 44.82 2.10
CA SER A 218 -2.11 46.09 1.42
C SER A 218 -2.63 45.83 -0.01
N PRO A 219 -3.67 46.54 -0.47
CA PRO A 219 -4.23 46.34 -1.81
C PRO A 219 -3.18 46.44 -2.92
N LYS A 220 -2.18 47.30 -2.73
CA LYS A 220 -1.04 47.49 -3.64
C LYS A 220 -0.15 46.24 -3.74
N LYS A 221 0.17 45.58 -2.62
CA LYS A 221 0.98 44.35 -2.59
C LYS A 221 0.23 43.18 -3.25
N LEU A 222 -1.08 43.10 -3.02
CA LEU A 222 -1.92 42.09 -3.65
C LEU A 222 -2.03 42.30 -5.17
N GLN A 223 -2.09 43.56 -5.62
CA GLN A 223 -2.09 43.90 -7.04
C GLN A 223 -0.75 43.59 -7.72
N SER A 224 0.39 43.84 -7.06
CA SER A 224 1.70 43.45 -7.60
C SER A 224 1.87 41.93 -7.66
N GLU A 225 1.40 41.17 -6.66
CA GLU A 225 1.42 39.70 -6.68
C GLU A 225 0.56 39.16 -7.83
N LYS A 226 -0.62 39.75 -8.06
CA LYS A 226 -1.47 39.41 -9.21
C LYS A 226 -0.77 39.69 -10.54
N GLN A 227 -0.11 40.84 -10.69
CA GLN A 227 0.60 41.18 -11.92
C GLN A 227 1.75 40.22 -12.20
N LEU A 228 2.55 39.90 -11.18
CA LEU A 228 3.59 38.88 -11.27
C LEU A 228 3.01 37.52 -11.68
N ALA A 229 1.89 37.11 -11.06
CA ALA A 229 1.22 35.86 -11.40
C ALA A 229 0.74 35.83 -12.86
N ILE A 230 0.16 36.92 -13.36
CA ILE A 230 -0.27 37.02 -14.76
C ILE A 230 0.93 36.93 -15.69
N VAL A 231 1.99 37.71 -15.46
CA VAL A 231 3.19 37.69 -16.32
C VAL A 231 3.82 36.31 -16.32
N LEU A 232 4.02 35.70 -15.14
CA LEU A 232 4.63 34.38 -15.04
C LEU A 232 3.76 33.32 -15.73
N MET A 233 2.45 33.32 -15.47
CA MET A 233 1.54 32.37 -16.10
C MET A 233 1.49 32.54 -17.62
N SER A 234 1.52 33.77 -18.14
CA SER A 234 1.58 34.01 -19.58
C SER A 234 2.87 33.47 -20.20
N LEU A 235 4.03 33.80 -19.60
CA LEU A 235 5.33 33.32 -20.07
C LEU A 235 5.42 31.79 -20.04
N LEU A 236 4.94 31.19 -18.96
CA LEU A 236 4.83 29.75 -18.83
C LEU A 236 3.95 29.19 -19.95
N ASN A 237 2.71 29.65 -20.12
CA ASN A 237 1.81 29.16 -21.18
C ASN A 237 2.45 29.23 -22.59
N ILE A 238 3.20 30.29 -22.90
CA ILE A 238 3.94 30.41 -24.15
C ILE A 238 5.01 29.30 -24.22
N LEU A 239 5.81 29.14 -23.17
CA LEU A 239 6.87 28.13 -23.12
C LEU A 239 6.33 26.71 -23.27
N ILE A 240 5.28 26.32 -22.55
CA ILE A 240 4.72 24.96 -22.68
C ILE A 240 4.05 24.73 -24.04
N THR A 241 3.48 25.78 -24.64
CA THR A 241 2.93 25.67 -26.00
C THR A 241 4.05 25.39 -27.00
N LEU A 242 5.16 26.14 -26.92
CA LEU A 242 6.35 25.88 -27.74
C LEU A 242 6.89 24.47 -27.49
N PHE A 243 6.98 24.06 -26.22
CA PHE A 243 7.38 22.72 -25.85
C PHE A 243 6.47 21.67 -26.50
N ILE A 244 5.15 21.76 -26.35
CA ILE A 244 4.19 20.82 -26.96
C ILE A 244 4.36 20.75 -28.48
N ILE A 245 4.52 21.89 -29.16
CA ILE A 245 4.73 21.90 -30.62
C ILE A 245 6.01 21.12 -30.97
N THR A 246 7.13 21.44 -30.31
CA THR A 246 8.40 20.73 -30.54
C THR A 246 8.30 19.25 -30.18
N ASP A 247 7.53 18.92 -29.14
CA ASP A 247 7.39 17.57 -28.63
C ASP A 247 6.54 16.70 -29.57
N VAL A 248 5.47 17.28 -30.14
CA VAL A 248 4.65 16.63 -31.17
C VAL A 248 5.44 16.42 -32.46
N MET A 249 6.20 17.43 -32.91
CA MET A 249 7.09 17.27 -34.08
C MET A 249 8.08 16.12 -33.86
N TYR A 250 8.68 16.08 -32.66
CA TYR A 250 9.61 15.03 -32.28
C TYR A 250 8.96 13.64 -32.23
N VAL A 251 7.69 13.53 -31.81
CA VAL A 251 6.96 12.24 -31.80
C VAL A 251 6.89 11.62 -33.18
N PHE A 252 6.71 12.41 -34.23
CA PHE A 252 6.69 11.91 -35.62
C PHE A 252 8.06 11.41 -36.10
N GLU A 253 9.15 11.80 -35.43
CA GLU A 253 10.51 11.35 -35.74
C GLU A 253 10.91 10.08 -34.97
N LEU A 254 10.15 9.69 -33.93
CA LEU A 254 10.48 8.55 -33.05
C LEU A 254 10.64 7.23 -33.81
N HIS A 255 9.82 6.99 -34.83
CA HIS A 255 9.89 5.74 -35.62
C HIS A 255 11.24 5.55 -36.33
N LYS A 256 12.01 6.63 -36.53
CA LYS A 256 13.28 6.62 -37.26
C LYS A 256 14.51 6.46 -36.35
N MET A 257 14.33 6.41 -35.03
CA MET A 257 15.44 6.44 -34.07
C MET A 257 15.97 5.05 -33.72
N VAL A 258 17.28 4.96 -33.49
CA VAL A 258 17.93 3.74 -33.02
C VAL A 258 17.53 3.45 -31.58
N ALA A 259 17.42 2.17 -31.25
CA ALA A 259 16.96 1.65 -29.97
C ALA A 259 17.59 2.36 -28.72
N SER A 260 18.91 2.54 -28.74
CA SER A 260 19.64 3.17 -27.63
C SER A 260 19.33 4.67 -27.45
N GLN A 261 19.07 5.38 -28.55
CA GLN A 261 18.70 6.80 -28.54
C GLN A 261 17.28 6.98 -27.99
N LEU A 262 16.36 6.11 -28.39
CA LEU A 262 14.97 6.09 -27.91
C LEU A 262 14.90 5.81 -26.40
N SER A 263 15.66 4.82 -25.91
CA SER A 263 15.72 4.50 -24.48
C SER A 263 16.25 5.67 -23.64
N ASN A 264 17.39 6.25 -24.02
CA ASN A 264 17.97 7.39 -23.29
C ASN A 264 17.01 8.59 -23.28
N GLN A 265 16.38 8.90 -24.42
CA GLN A 265 15.44 10.00 -24.53
C GLN A 265 14.19 9.79 -23.67
N VAL A 266 13.61 8.59 -23.66
CA VAL A 266 12.43 8.33 -22.84
C VAL A 266 12.78 8.45 -21.36
N HIS A 267 13.96 7.97 -20.93
CA HIS A 267 14.38 8.08 -19.53
C HIS A 267 14.63 9.54 -19.10
N THR A 268 15.36 10.33 -19.87
CA THR A 268 15.61 11.74 -19.55
C THR A 268 14.35 12.59 -19.69
N GLY A 269 13.60 12.37 -20.78
CA GLY A 269 12.36 13.07 -21.09
C GLY A 269 11.28 12.84 -20.04
N VAL A 270 10.98 11.59 -19.70
CA VAL A 270 9.95 11.27 -18.68
C VAL A 270 10.34 11.82 -17.31
N ASN A 271 11.62 11.75 -16.92
CA ASN A 271 12.07 12.32 -15.64
C ASN A 271 11.91 13.85 -15.61
N ALA A 272 12.29 14.54 -16.68
CA ALA A 272 12.10 15.98 -16.80
C ALA A 272 10.60 16.36 -16.75
N LEU A 273 9.75 15.56 -17.39
CA LEU A 273 8.30 15.71 -17.39
C LEU A 273 7.67 15.47 -16.01
N ILE A 274 8.16 14.49 -15.25
CA ILE A 274 7.74 14.28 -13.85
C ILE A 274 8.02 15.54 -13.03
N ILE A 275 9.25 16.06 -13.12
CA ILE A 275 9.68 17.24 -12.35
C ILE A 275 8.89 18.49 -12.78
N SER A 276 8.70 18.70 -14.08
CA SER A 276 7.99 19.88 -14.58
C SER A 276 6.52 19.89 -14.15
N ASN A 277 5.85 18.74 -14.16
CA ASN A 277 4.47 18.59 -13.70
C ASN A 277 4.32 18.89 -12.19
N ILE A 278 5.27 18.44 -11.37
CA ILE A 278 5.29 18.75 -9.94
C ILE A 278 5.46 20.26 -9.73
N LEU A 279 6.41 20.88 -10.44
CA LEU A 279 6.67 22.32 -10.36
C LEU A 279 5.46 23.14 -10.83
N ALA A 280 4.78 22.69 -11.89
CA ALA A 280 3.55 23.31 -12.39
C ALA A 280 2.47 23.37 -11.31
N ILE A 281 2.24 22.26 -10.58
CA ILE A 281 1.29 22.23 -9.47
C ILE A 281 1.75 23.20 -8.37
N ILE A 282 3.02 23.16 -7.96
CA ILE A 282 3.56 24.04 -6.90
C ILE A 282 3.33 25.52 -7.22
N ILE A 283 3.58 25.95 -8.45
CA ILE A 283 3.39 27.34 -8.89
C ILE A 283 1.90 27.74 -8.78
N ILE A 284 0.98 26.89 -9.21
CA ILE A 284 -0.46 27.13 -9.06
C ILE A 284 -0.83 27.20 -7.58
N LEU A 285 -0.28 26.31 -6.74
CA LEU A 285 -0.56 26.31 -5.31
C LEU A 285 -0.07 27.58 -4.64
N TYR A 286 1.09 28.09 -5.04
CA TYR A 286 1.66 29.33 -4.54
C TYR A 286 0.73 30.52 -4.81
N PHE A 287 0.30 30.73 -6.06
CA PHE A 287 -0.57 31.87 -6.40
C PHE A 287 -1.98 31.73 -5.84
N PHE A 288 -2.55 30.52 -5.81
CA PHE A 288 -3.90 30.29 -5.31
C PHE A 288 -3.91 29.83 -3.84
N ARG A 289 -2.93 30.23 -3.02
CA ARG A 289 -2.88 29.89 -1.59
C ARG A 289 -3.82 30.70 -0.69
N GLY A 290 -4.24 31.88 -1.14
CA GLY A 290 -4.86 32.88 -0.26
C GLY A 290 -5.68 33.93 -1.00
N ASN A 291 -5.52 35.20 -0.60
CA ASN A 291 -6.38 36.33 -0.96
C ASN A 291 -6.57 36.57 -2.47
N LEU A 292 -5.62 36.14 -3.31
CA LEU A 292 -5.76 36.19 -4.78
C LEU A 292 -7.03 35.46 -5.28
N ASN A 293 -7.51 34.43 -4.58
CA ASN A 293 -8.73 33.71 -4.92
C ASN A 293 -10.00 34.59 -4.86
N PHE A 294 -10.02 35.65 -4.04
CA PHE A 294 -11.21 36.44 -3.70
C PHE A 294 -11.27 37.81 -4.40
N ILE A 295 -10.34 38.12 -5.30
CA ILE A 295 -10.31 39.41 -6.00
C ILE A 295 -11.40 39.45 -7.09
N LYS A 296 -12.25 40.49 -7.07
CA LYS A 296 -13.36 40.69 -8.05
C LYS A 296 -12.93 40.61 -9.53
N LYS A 297 -11.69 41.02 -9.86
CA LYS A 297 -11.12 40.98 -11.23
C LYS A 297 -10.05 39.89 -11.40
N ASN A 298 -10.27 38.64 -10.97
CA ASN A 298 -9.29 37.55 -11.13
C ASN A 298 -9.53 36.64 -12.35
N LYS A 299 -10.35 37.05 -13.32
CA LYS A 299 -10.74 36.22 -14.47
C LYS A 299 -9.55 35.86 -15.35
N ASP A 300 -8.69 36.82 -15.67
CA ASP A 300 -7.56 36.63 -16.59
C ASP A 300 -6.54 35.62 -16.04
N LEU A 301 -6.18 35.74 -14.76
CA LEU A 301 -5.25 34.80 -14.11
C LEU A 301 -5.85 33.40 -14.01
N LYS A 302 -7.15 33.28 -13.71
CA LYS A 302 -7.84 31.99 -13.71
C LYS A 302 -7.84 31.37 -15.11
N LEU A 303 -8.13 32.17 -16.15
CA LEU A 303 -8.08 31.70 -17.54
C LEU A 303 -6.67 31.20 -17.90
N LEU A 304 -5.63 31.99 -17.66
CA LEU A 304 -4.24 31.58 -17.91
C LEU A 304 -3.85 30.31 -17.14
N THR A 305 -4.35 30.16 -15.91
CA THR A 305 -4.13 28.96 -15.09
C THR A 305 -4.88 27.76 -15.64
N PHE A 306 -6.10 27.92 -16.13
CA PHE A 306 -6.86 26.84 -16.75
C PHE A 306 -6.20 26.41 -18.06
N THR A 307 -5.80 27.35 -18.91
CA THR A 307 -5.02 27.07 -20.12
C THR A 307 -3.76 26.28 -19.77
N TRP A 308 -3.02 26.72 -18.75
CA TRP A 308 -1.82 26.02 -18.30
C TRP A 308 -2.09 24.58 -17.85
N ILE A 309 -3.15 24.36 -17.06
CA ILE A 309 -3.54 23.01 -16.63
C ILE A 309 -3.90 22.13 -17.84
N PHE A 310 -4.66 22.65 -18.81
CA PHE A 310 -5.02 21.90 -20.01
C PHE A 310 -3.79 21.59 -20.88
N LEU A 311 -2.84 22.52 -21.02
CA LEU A 311 -1.60 22.27 -21.73
C LEU A 311 -0.75 21.20 -21.01
N ASN A 312 -0.66 21.22 -19.68
CA ASN A 312 0.02 20.16 -18.94
C ASN A 312 -0.70 18.80 -19.08
N LEU A 313 -2.03 18.77 -19.17
CA LEU A 313 -2.77 17.54 -19.50
C LEU A 313 -2.44 17.04 -20.91
N ALA A 314 -2.29 17.93 -21.89
CA ALA A 314 -1.85 17.56 -23.24
C ALA A 314 -0.44 16.96 -23.23
N VAL A 315 0.48 17.53 -22.46
CA VAL A 315 1.82 16.97 -22.23
C VAL A 315 1.74 15.55 -21.66
N VAL A 316 0.87 15.32 -20.66
CA VAL A 316 0.64 13.97 -20.11
C VAL A 316 0.18 13.00 -21.20
N ILE A 317 -0.75 13.40 -22.07
CA ILE A 317 -1.24 12.56 -23.19
C ILE A 317 -0.12 12.22 -24.16
N ILE A 318 0.69 13.20 -24.58
CA ILE A 318 1.84 12.96 -25.46
C ILE A 318 2.84 11.99 -24.82
N THR A 319 3.05 12.12 -23.51
CA THR A 319 3.92 11.22 -22.76
C THR A 319 3.39 9.79 -22.71
N VAL A 320 2.07 9.61 -22.61
CA VAL A 320 1.43 8.29 -22.71
C VAL A 320 1.73 7.67 -24.08
N ILE A 321 1.56 8.43 -25.17
CA ILE A 321 1.82 7.96 -26.54
C ILE A 321 3.28 7.50 -26.66
N LYS A 322 4.24 8.32 -26.21
CA LYS A 322 5.67 7.95 -26.22
C LYS A 322 5.97 6.70 -25.40
N ASN A 323 5.33 6.55 -24.24
CA ASN A 323 5.54 5.38 -23.40
C ASN A 323 4.93 4.12 -24.01
N ILE A 324 3.80 4.23 -24.72
CA ILE A 324 3.22 3.13 -25.50
C ILE A 324 4.16 2.72 -26.62
N GLU A 325 4.67 3.68 -27.41
CA GLU A 325 5.67 3.40 -28.46
C GLU A 325 6.89 2.69 -27.87
N TYR A 326 7.38 3.16 -26.72
CA TYR A 326 8.50 2.53 -26.02
C TYR A 326 8.19 1.11 -25.52
N ILE A 327 6.93 0.81 -25.17
CA ILE A 327 6.48 -0.54 -24.80
C ILE A 327 6.37 -1.45 -26.02
N VAL A 328 5.92 -0.92 -27.16
CA VAL A 328 5.84 -1.66 -28.42
C VAL A 328 7.24 -2.02 -28.90
N SER A 329 8.17 -1.06 -28.94
CA SER A 329 9.52 -1.31 -29.49
C SER A 329 10.42 -2.18 -28.58
N PHE A 330 10.28 -2.12 -27.26
CA PHE A 330 11.21 -2.79 -26.32
C PHE A 330 10.52 -3.66 -25.26
N GLY A 331 9.23 -3.92 -25.44
CA GLY A 331 8.46 -4.75 -24.53
C GLY A 331 8.00 -4.06 -23.25
N LEU A 332 7.41 -4.82 -22.32
CA LEU A 332 6.85 -4.29 -21.08
C LEU A 332 7.85 -4.40 -19.93
N THR A 333 7.93 -3.39 -19.05
CA THR A 333 8.72 -3.44 -17.81
C THR A 333 7.98 -2.76 -16.66
N TYR A 334 8.37 -3.07 -15.42
CA TYR A 334 7.85 -2.39 -14.23
C TYR A 334 8.02 -0.87 -14.29
N LYS A 335 9.15 -0.37 -14.85
CA LYS A 335 9.37 1.07 -14.98
C LYS A 335 8.32 1.70 -15.92
N ARG A 336 8.06 1.08 -17.07
CA ARG A 336 7.08 1.57 -18.06
C ARG A 336 5.64 1.52 -17.52
N ILE A 337 5.30 0.49 -16.74
CA ILE A 337 4.01 0.41 -16.01
C ILE A 337 3.93 1.50 -14.93
N GLY A 338 5.02 1.72 -14.18
CA GLY A 338 5.10 2.77 -13.17
C GLY A 338 4.85 4.16 -13.74
N VAL A 339 5.36 4.44 -14.95
CA VAL A 339 5.07 5.68 -15.68
C VAL A 339 3.59 5.83 -15.97
N ILE A 340 2.87 4.78 -16.38
CA ILE A 340 1.42 4.83 -16.61
C ILE A 340 0.68 5.20 -15.32
N PHE A 341 0.99 4.55 -14.21
CA PHE A 341 0.38 4.88 -12.91
C PHE A 341 0.68 6.30 -12.45
N PHE A 342 1.92 6.75 -12.65
CA PHE A 342 2.31 8.12 -12.38
C PHE A 342 1.48 9.10 -13.21
N LEU A 343 1.36 8.89 -14.53
CA LEU A 343 0.61 9.77 -15.43
C LEU A 343 -0.88 9.83 -15.06
N ILE A 344 -1.50 8.69 -14.69
CA ILE A 344 -2.88 8.66 -14.18
C ILE A 344 -3.00 9.51 -12.90
N ALA A 345 -2.08 9.35 -11.95
CA ALA A 345 -2.08 10.12 -10.72
C ALA A 345 -1.86 11.62 -10.98
N THR A 346 -0.99 11.97 -11.92
CA THR A 346 -0.75 13.36 -12.36
C THR A 346 -1.97 13.97 -13.01
N SER A 347 -2.65 13.26 -13.93
CA SER A 347 -3.89 13.73 -14.54
C SER A 347 -4.95 14.03 -13.48
N VAL A 348 -5.13 13.14 -12.50
CA VAL A 348 -6.07 13.39 -11.39
C VAL A 348 -5.60 14.54 -10.50
N GLY A 349 -4.29 14.68 -10.26
CA GLY A 349 -3.69 15.81 -9.54
C GLY A 349 -3.96 17.17 -10.22
N LEU A 350 -3.84 17.23 -11.55
CA LEU A 350 -4.16 18.40 -12.36
C LEU A 350 -5.67 18.71 -12.34
N ILE A 351 -6.52 17.70 -12.47
CA ILE A 351 -7.99 17.84 -12.39
C ILE A 351 -8.41 18.33 -11.01
N THR A 352 -7.87 17.77 -9.93
CA THR A 352 -8.17 18.23 -8.56
C THR A 352 -7.65 19.65 -8.32
N THR A 353 -6.52 20.02 -8.90
CA THR A 353 -6.00 21.40 -8.89
C THR A 353 -6.93 22.37 -9.62
N PHE A 354 -7.46 21.97 -10.78
CA PHE A 354 -8.50 22.73 -11.49
C PHE A 354 -9.75 22.92 -10.61
N VAL A 355 -10.22 21.85 -9.95
CA VAL A 355 -11.35 21.93 -8.99
C VAL A 355 -11.03 22.87 -7.83
N LYS A 356 -9.80 22.84 -7.32
CA LYS A 356 -9.34 23.73 -6.25
C LYS A 356 -9.43 25.20 -6.64
N VAL A 357 -8.96 25.56 -7.84
CA VAL A 357 -8.99 26.95 -8.33
C VAL A 357 -10.41 27.41 -8.66
N THR A 358 -11.25 26.54 -9.24
CA THR A 358 -12.64 26.87 -9.60
C THR A 358 -13.52 27.03 -8.36
N LYS A 359 -13.48 26.07 -7.43
CA LYS A 359 -14.32 26.04 -6.23
C LYS A 359 -13.66 26.62 -4.97
N ILE A 360 -12.55 27.35 -5.13
CA ILE A 360 -11.82 28.04 -4.05
C ILE A 360 -11.58 27.10 -2.86
N LYS A 361 -10.99 25.94 -3.14
CA LYS A 361 -10.65 24.94 -2.12
C LYS A 361 -9.26 25.21 -1.52
N ASN A 362 -9.06 24.76 -0.30
CA ASN A 362 -7.77 24.90 0.38
C ASN A 362 -6.78 23.79 -0.04
N LEU A 363 -5.54 23.86 0.46
CA LEU A 363 -4.51 22.86 0.16
C LEU A 363 -4.86 21.47 0.71
N ARG A 364 -5.56 21.41 1.84
CA ARG A 364 -5.96 20.14 2.49
C ARG A 364 -6.90 19.34 1.60
N PHE A 365 -7.85 19.99 0.92
CA PHE A 365 -8.70 19.35 -0.08
C PHE A 365 -7.91 18.54 -1.11
N LEU A 366 -6.80 19.10 -1.61
CA LEU A 366 -5.94 18.40 -2.58
C LEU A 366 -5.26 17.19 -1.97
N PHE A 367 -4.66 17.33 -0.78
CA PHE A 367 -4.07 16.20 -0.08
C PHE A 367 -5.10 15.10 0.16
N ARG A 368 -6.30 15.44 0.63
CA ARG A 368 -7.39 14.48 0.86
C ARG A 368 -7.79 13.72 -0.38
N LYS A 369 -8.04 14.42 -1.48
CA LYS A 369 -8.51 13.79 -2.73
C LYS A 369 -7.41 13.02 -3.43
N ASN A 370 -6.19 13.56 -3.52
CA ASN A 370 -5.09 12.87 -4.19
C ASN A 370 -4.59 11.66 -3.41
N THR A 371 -4.56 11.71 -2.08
CA THR A 371 -4.23 10.51 -1.27
C THR A 371 -5.32 9.45 -1.36
N GLN A 372 -6.60 9.83 -1.42
CA GLN A 372 -7.69 8.88 -1.66
C GLN A 372 -7.54 8.18 -3.02
N VAL A 373 -7.20 8.93 -4.07
CA VAL A 373 -6.96 8.39 -5.42
C VAL A 373 -5.73 7.47 -5.42
N ALA A 374 -4.63 7.90 -4.82
CA ALA A 374 -3.42 7.08 -4.71
C ALA A 374 -3.69 5.76 -3.97
N PHE A 375 -4.50 5.79 -2.91
CA PHE A 375 -4.92 4.59 -2.18
C PHE A 375 -5.73 3.63 -3.05
N VAL A 376 -6.66 4.15 -3.87
CA VAL A 376 -7.43 3.33 -4.83
C VAL A 376 -6.52 2.74 -5.90
N ILE A 377 -5.63 3.54 -6.49
CA ILE A 377 -4.66 3.09 -7.50
C ILE A 377 -3.80 1.97 -6.93
N LEU A 378 -3.28 2.12 -5.70
CA LEU A 378 -2.48 1.10 -5.04
C LEU A 378 -3.23 -0.23 -4.88
N ILE A 379 -4.48 -0.19 -4.43
CA ILE A 379 -5.30 -1.40 -4.28
C ILE A 379 -5.52 -2.04 -5.65
N LEU A 380 -5.97 -1.28 -6.65
CA LEU A 380 -6.21 -1.82 -7.99
C LEU A 380 -4.94 -2.42 -8.61
N ALA A 381 -3.81 -1.72 -8.51
CA ALA A 381 -2.53 -2.20 -9.02
C ALA A 381 -2.08 -3.49 -8.32
N SER A 382 -2.39 -3.67 -7.04
CA SER A 382 -2.05 -4.89 -6.28
C SER A 382 -2.86 -6.12 -6.67
N THR A 383 -4.00 -5.95 -7.35
CA THR A 383 -4.85 -7.08 -7.80
C THR A 383 -4.33 -7.78 -9.05
N ILE A 384 -3.29 -7.24 -9.67
CA ILE A 384 -2.79 -7.67 -10.96
C ILE A 384 -1.44 -8.38 -10.78
N ASN A 385 -1.28 -9.55 -11.41
CA ASN A 385 0.00 -10.23 -11.51
C ASN A 385 0.86 -9.61 -12.62
N TRP A 386 1.58 -8.54 -12.27
CA TRP A 386 2.41 -7.80 -13.21
C TRP A 386 3.53 -8.64 -13.82
N ASP A 387 4.19 -9.51 -13.06
CA ASP A 387 5.26 -10.37 -13.60
C ASP A 387 4.75 -11.27 -14.71
N LYS A 388 3.56 -11.86 -14.53
CA LYS A 388 2.93 -12.71 -15.55
C LYS A 388 2.54 -11.89 -16.78
N ILE A 389 1.94 -10.71 -16.61
CA ILE A 389 1.56 -9.84 -17.73
C ILE A 389 2.80 -9.36 -18.49
N ILE A 390 3.81 -8.89 -17.78
CA ILE A 390 5.10 -8.48 -18.36
C ILE A 390 5.67 -9.62 -19.19
N THR A 391 5.79 -10.80 -18.62
CA THR A 391 6.43 -11.93 -19.30
C THR A 391 5.60 -12.39 -20.50
N SER A 392 4.29 -12.53 -20.34
CA SER A 392 3.38 -12.93 -21.43
C SER A 392 3.36 -11.90 -22.57
N TYR A 393 3.42 -10.60 -22.27
CA TYR A 393 3.47 -9.57 -23.30
C TYR A 393 4.80 -9.64 -24.07
N ASN A 394 5.92 -9.68 -23.35
CA ASN A 394 7.23 -9.68 -23.96
C ASN A 394 7.48 -10.92 -24.84
N LEU A 395 7.05 -12.11 -24.40
CA LEU A 395 7.24 -13.34 -25.20
C LEU A 395 6.42 -13.38 -26.49
N ASN A 396 5.26 -12.72 -26.52
CA ASN A 396 4.34 -12.80 -27.66
C ASN A 396 4.45 -11.61 -28.63
N TYR A 397 4.89 -10.45 -28.16
CA TYR A 397 4.78 -9.19 -28.93
C TYR A 397 6.07 -8.37 -29.00
N SER A 398 7.13 -8.71 -28.28
CA SER A 398 8.35 -7.90 -28.26
C SER A 398 9.35 -8.40 -29.30
N ASP A 399 9.64 -7.57 -30.31
CA ASP A 399 10.66 -7.86 -31.32
C ASP A 399 12.06 -7.99 -30.72
N GLU A 400 12.42 -7.08 -29.80
CA GLU A 400 13.70 -7.10 -29.06
C GLU A 400 13.52 -7.56 -27.60
N MET A 401 13.08 -8.80 -27.39
CA MET A 401 12.84 -9.31 -26.05
C MET A 401 14.11 -9.44 -25.19
N ASP A 402 14.15 -8.73 -24.06
CA ASP A 402 15.16 -8.93 -23.01
C ASP A 402 14.81 -10.09 -22.07
N LEU A 403 15.17 -11.31 -22.48
CA LEU A 403 15.02 -12.51 -21.64
C LEU A 403 15.77 -12.41 -20.30
N LYS A 404 16.89 -11.67 -20.21
CA LYS A 404 17.61 -11.53 -18.93
C LYS A 404 16.79 -10.74 -17.93
N TYR A 405 16.06 -9.72 -18.39
CA TYR A 405 15.11 -9.00 -17.56
C TYR A 405 14.00 -9.92 -17.05
N LEU A 406 13.38 -10.73 -17.92
CA LEU A 406 12.29 -11.64 -17.53
C LEU A 406 12.74 -12.69 -16.51
N ILE A 407 13.96 -13.23 -16.65
CA ILE A 407 14.53 -14.18 -15.68
C ILE A 407 14.67 -13.54 -14.29
N LYS A 408 15.02 -12.26 -14.20
CA LYS A 408 15.20 -11.52 -12.93
C LYS A 408 13.89 -11.13 -12.23
N LEU A 409 12.74 -11.23 -12.90
CA LEU A 409 11.44 -11.00 -12.25
C LEU A 409 11.20 -12.02 -11.14
N SER A 410 10.16 -11.81 -10.32
CA SER A 410 9.83 -12.75 -9.25
C SER A 410 9.43 -14.13 -9.80
N ASN A 411 9.21 -15.10 -8.91
CA ASN A 411 8.84 -16.46 -9.29
C ASN A 411 7.45 -16.60 -9.93
N ASN A 412 6.65 -15.53 -9.97
CA ASN A 412 5.33 -15.51 -10.59
C ASN A 412 5.30 -15.81 -12.10
N ASN A 413 6.43 -15.64 -12.79
CA ASN A 413 6.53 -15.94 -14.22
C ASN A 413 7.25 -17.27 -14.51
N THR A 414 7.69 -18.00 -13.49
CA THR A 414 8.57 -19.15 -13.63
C THR A 414 7.98 -20.25 -14.50
N TYR A 415 6.71 -20.62 -14.28
CA TYR A 415 6.03 -21.62 -15.11
C TYR A 415 5.90 -21.20 -16.57
N LEU A 416 5.65 -19.90 -16.81
CA LEU A 416 5.46 -19.36 -18.15
C LEU A 416 6.79 -19.28 -18.92
N LEU A 417 7.90 -18.99 -18.24
CA LEU A 417 9.24 -19.11 -18.85
C LEU A 417 9.62 -20.56 -19.15
N LYS A 418 9.22 -21.50 -18.28
CA LYS A 418 9.49 -22.94 -18.47
C LYS A 418 8.75 -23.47 -19.70
N ASP A 419 7.46 -23.17 -19.81
CA ASP A 419 6.64 -23.51 -20.98
C ASP A 419 7.21 -22.90 -22.27
N TYR A 420 7.72 -21.67 -22.21
CA TYR A 420 8.32 -21.03 -23.38
C TYR A 420 9.54 -21.78 -23.93
N ILE A 421 10.49 -22.19 -23.08
CA ILE A 421 11.70 -22.91 -23.52
C ILE A 421 11.43 -24.35 -23.97
N GLU A 422 10.29 -24.93 -23.60
CA GLU A 422 9.87 -26.25 -24.07
C GLU A 422 9.31 -26.20 -25.49
N ASN A 423 8.77 -25.05 -25.89
CA ASN A 423 8.13 -24.86 -27.19
C ASN A 423 8.98 -24.06 -28.19
N HIS A 424 10.08 -23.44 -27.75
CA HIS A 424 10.93 -22.57 -28.58
C HIS A 424 12.41 -22.82 -28.33
N GLU A 425 13.22 -22.74 -29.40
CA GLU A 425 14.67 -22.79 -29.29
C GLU A 425 15.22 -21.50 -28.65
N VAL A 426 15.98 -21.66 -27.56
CA VAL A 426 16.60 -20.57 -26.82
C VAL A 426 18.09 -20.89 -26.63
N SER A 427 18.95 -19.87 -26.56
CA SER A 427 20.37 -20.11 -26.38
C SER A 427 20.68 -20.91 -25.10
N PRO A 428 21.66 -21.84 -25.12
CA PRO A 428 21.90 -22.76 -24.00
C PRO A 428 22.14 -22.08 -22.65
N GLY A 429 22.76 -20.89 -22.67
CA GLY A 429 23.00 -20.10 -21.45
C GLY A 429 21.71 -19.59 -20.82
N LYS A 430 20.77 -19.10 -21.63
CA LYS A 430 19.46 -18.60 -21.15
C LYS A 430 18.57 -19.74 -20.71
N GLU A 431 18.56 -20.85 -21.46
CA GLU A 431 17.82 -22.06 -21.09
C GLU A 431 18.27 -22.60 -19.72
N ARG A 432 19.59 -22.67 -19.49
CA ARG A 432 20.15 -23.06 -18.18
C ARG A 432 19.68 -22.13 -17.05
N SER A 433 19.67 -20.82 -17.28
CA SER A 433 19.18 -19.86 -16.27
C SER A 433 17.69 -20.02 -15.96
N ILE A 434 16.86 -20.30 -16.97
CA ILE A 434 15.42 -20.54 -16.79
C ILE A 434 15.19 -21.84 -16.04
N ASN A 435 15.86 -22.93 -16.43
CA ASN A 435 15.77 -24.21 -15.72
C ASN A 435 16.28 -24.10 -14.27
N TYR A 436 17.35 -23.34 -14.02
CA TYR A 436 17.83 -23.07 -12.67
C TYR A 436 16.79 -22.33 -11.82
N LYS A 437 16.20 -21.25 -12.34
CA LYS A 437 15.11 -20.53 -11.68
C LYS A 437 13.91 -21.44 -11.38
N TYR A 438 13.52 -22.27 -12.36
CA TYR A 438 12.43 -23.23 -12.21
C TYR A 438 12.71 -24.23 -11.09
N ASN A 439 13.88 -24.88 -11.10
CA ASN A 439 14.24 -25.88 -10.10
C ASN A 439 14.34 -25.30 -8.69
N LEU A 440 14.90 -24.10 -8.54
CA LEU A 440 14.90 -23.38 -7.26
C LEU A 440 13.46 -23.14 -6.79
N TYR A 441 12.60 -22.61 -7.65
CA TYR A 441 11.23 -22.31 -7.25
C TYR A 441 10.42 -23.56 -6.89
N ILE A 442 10.57 -24.65 -7.63
CA ILE A 442 9.94 -25.93 -7.29
C ILE A 442 10.47 -26.46 -5.95
N THR A 443 11.75 -26.28 -5.65
CA THR A 443 12.34 -26.64 -4.35
C THR A 443 11.73 -25.81 -3.22
N ASP A 444 11.59 -24.50 -3.42
CA ASP A 444 10.91 -23.62 -2.47
C ASP A 444 9.46 -24.06 -2.24
N LEU A 445 8.70 -24.34 -3.31
CA LEU A 445 7.31 -24.81 -3.20
C LEU A 445 7.21 -26.16 -2.46
N LYS A 446 8.15 -27.08 -2.65
CA LYS A 446 8.18 -28.37 -1.94
C LYS A 446 8.48 -28.20 -0.45
N ASN A 447 9.32 -27.22 -0.11
CA ASN A 447 9.77 -26.96 1.26
C ASN A 447 8.83 -26.04 2.05
N ASN A 448 7.91 -25.33 1.39
CA ASN A 448 6.91 -24.50 2.06
C ASN A 448 6.13 -25.31 3.11
N SER A 449 6.08 -24.80 4.34
CA SER A 449 5.11 -25.32 5.30
C SER A 449 3.70 -24.87 4.93
N TRP A 450 2.68 -25.42 5.61
CA TRP A 450 1.28 -25.08 5.29
C TRP A 450 0.98 -23.57 5.40
N GLN A 451 1.69 -22.85 6.27
CA GLN A 451 1.61 -21.39 6.44
C GLN A 451 2.17 -20.61 5.25
N GLU A 452 3.16 -21.15 4.56
CA GLU A 452 3.90 -20.47 3.49
C GLU A 452 3.32 -20.78 2.11
N ILE A 453 2.30 -21.64 2.05
CA ILE A 453 1.61 -22.03 0.82
C ILE A 453 1.14 -20.77 0.08
N VAL A 454 1.42 -20.75 -1.21
CA VAL A 454 0.86 -19.84 -2.22
C VAL A 454 0.03 -20.64 -3.20
N TYR A 455 -0.76 -19.98 -4.03
CA TYR A 455 -1.59 -20.65 -5.03
C TYR A 455 -0.81 -21.60 -5.95
N ASP A 456 0.43 -21.25 -6.28
CA ASP A 456 1.30 -22.07 -7.14
C ASP A 456 1.71 -23.42 -6.52
N ASN A 457 1.64 -23.58 -5.18
CA ASN A 457 1.82 -24.88 -4.54
C ASN A 457 0.76 -25.91 -4.98
N PHE A 458 -0.43 -25.46 -5.40
CA PHE A 458 -1.52 -26.35 -5.86
C PHE A 458 -1.43 -26.69 -7.35
N LYS A 459 -0.68 -25.90 -8.14
CA LYS A 459 -0.41 -26.21 -9.56
C LYS A 459 0.63 -27.31 -9.71
N PHE A 460 1.55 -27.36 -8.76
CA PHE A 460 2.51 -28.43 -8.63
C PHE A 460 1.77 -29.73 -8.26
N LYS A 461 1.60 -30.64 -9.22
CA LYS A 461 1.25 -32.04 -8.89
C LYS A 461 2.47 -32.68 -8.24
N LYS A 462 2.30 -33.13 -6.99
CA LYS A 462 3.32 -33.92 -6.27
C LYS A 462 3.62 -35.23 -6.97
#